data_AF-F8KQ22-F1
#
_entry.id   AF-F8KQ22-F1
#
_cell.length_a   1.000
_cell.length_b   1.000
_cell.length_c   1.000
_cell.angle_alpha   90.00
_cell.angle_beta   90.00
_cell.angle_gamma   90.00
#
_symmetry.space_group_name_H-M   'P 1'
#
loop_
_entity.id
_entity.type
_entity.pdbx_description
1 polymer ?
#
loop_
_entity_poly.entity_id
_entity_poly.type
_entity_poly.pdbx_seq_one_letter_code
_entity_poly.pdbx_strand_id
1 'polypeptide(L)' 'MQGNIALETPFNPNGSLCGIEGITSACGRIFGKMGHTERFKPGLYQNVPGQFAMPIFQGAVDYYA' A
#
# COMPACT_ATOMS: atom_id res chain seq x y z
N MET A 1 0.07 -19.10 -0.83
CA MET A 1 0.27 -18.48 0.50
C MET A 1 -1.09 -18.22 1.09
N GLN A 2 -1.34 -18.52 2.37
CA GLN A 2 -2.67 -18.36 2.99
C GLN A 2 -3.09 -16.89 3.26
N GLY A 3 -2.29 -15.90 2.81
CA GLY A 3 -2.58 -14.47 3.01
C GLY A 3 -2.32 -13.99 4.45
N ASN A 4 -1.62 -14.77 5.26
CA ASN A 4 -1.29 -14.42 6.64
C ASN A 4 -0.30 -13.25 6.70
N ILE A 5 -0.41 -12.42 7.74
CA ILE A 5 0.55 -11.36 8.05
C ILE A 5 1.94 -11.99 8.25
N ALA A 6 2.94 -11.43 7.58
CA ALA A 6 4.34 -11.80 7.77
C ALA A 6 5.06 -10.76 8.64
N LEU A 7 5.95 -11.24 9.51
CA LEU A 7 6.80 -10.37 10.34
C LEU A 7 8.26 -10.34 9.86
N GLU A 8 8.60 -11.18 8.89
CA GLU A 8 9.96 -11.41 8.42
C GLU A 8 10.08 -11.18 6.90
N THR A 9 11.31 -10.95 6.45
CA THR A 9 11.69 -10.93 5.04
C THR A 9 11.42 -12.30 4.39
N PRO A 10 10.99 -12.38 3.11
CA PRO A 10 10.89 -11.29 2.14
C PRO A 10 9.55 -10.54 2.12
N PHE A 11 8.56 -10.98 2.88
CA PHE A 11 7.19 -10.44 2.79
C PHE A 11 6.97 -9.20 3.64
N ASN A 12 7.74 -9.06 4.73
CA ASN A 12 7.85 -7.85 5.52
C ASN A 12 9.30 -7.35 5.45
N PRO A 13 9.64 -6.47 4.50
CA PRO A 13 11.03 -6.11 4.20
C PRO A 13 11.67 -5.19 5.24
N ASN A 14 10.89 -4.58 6.12
CA ASN A 14 11.37 -3.65 7.16
C ASN A 14 11.16 -4.16 8.59
N GLY A 15 10.56 -5.35 8.76
CA GLY A 15 10.26 -5.92 10.07
C GLY A 15 9.23 -5.12 10.87
N SER A 16 8.36 -4.35 10.20
CA SER A 16 7.31 -3.59 10.88
C SER A 16 6.44 -4.50 11.75
N LEU A 17 6.17 -4.08 12.98
CA LEU A 17 5.26 -4.76 13.89
C LEU A 17 3.91 -4.99 13.22
N CYS A 18 3.36 -6.20 13.35
CA CYS A 18 2.09 -6.61 12.73
C CYS A 18 2.03 -6.41 11.20
N GLY A 19 3.17 -6.27 10.51
CA GLY A 19 3.20 -6.00 9.07
C GLY A 19 2.63 -4.64 8.67
N ILE A 20 2.60 -3.66 9.59
CA ILE A 20 2.02 -2.33 9.34
C ILE A 20 2.91 -1.56 8.35
N GLU A 21 2.31 -1.13 7.23
CA GLU A 21 2.96 -0.38 6.15
C GLU A 21 2.51 1.09 6.07
N GLY A 22 1.32 1.38 6.60
CA GLY A 22 0.75 2.72 6.62
C GLY A 22 -0.27 2.90 7.73
N ILE A 23 -0.54 4.15 8.10
CA ILE A 23 -1.46 4.58 9.15
C ILE A 23 -2.24 5.82 8.71
N THR A 24 -3.37 6.06 9.36
CA THR A 24 -4.17 7.28 9.15
C THR A 24 -4.28 8.09 10.44
N SER A 25 -4.48 9.40 10.30
CA SER A 25 -4.94 10.23 11.43
C SER A 25 -6.31 9.74 11.93
N ALA A 26 -6.62 10.03 13.19
CA ALA A 26 -7.88 9.60 13.83
C ALA A 26 -9.14 10.08 13.08
N CYS A 27 -9.05 11.20 12.37
CA CYS A 27 -10.15 11.74 11.56
C CYS A 27 -10.14 11.27 10.10
N GLY A 28 -9.23 10.38 9.70
CA GLY A 28 -9.18 9.79 8.36
C GLY A 28 -8.62 10.69 7.25
N ARG A 29 -8.22 11.94 7.56
CA ARG A 29 -7.88 12.95 6.54
C ARG A 29 -6.41 12.98 6.14
N ILE A 30 -5.54 12.35 6.93
CA ILE A 30 -4.10 12.27 6.66
C ILE A 30 -3.73 10.80 6.62
N PHE A 31 -3.30 10.32 5.46
CA PHE A 31 -2.82 8.96 5.28
C PHE A 31 -1.31 8.97 5.01
N GLY A 32 -0.55 8.27 5.86
CA GLY A 32 0.89 8.09 5.71
C GLY A 32 1.22 6.63 5.40
N LYS A 33 2.08 6.39 4.41
CA LYS A 33 2.51 5.05 3.99
C LYS A 33 3.95 5.06 3.50
N MET A 34 4.61 3.90 3.51
CA MET A 34 6.02 3.76 3.12
C MET A 34 6.24 3.35 1.67
N GLY A 35 5.43 2.44 1.16
CA GLY A 35 5.41 2.02 -0.24
C GLY A 35 5.03 3.17 -1.16
N HIS A 36 5.51 3.10 -2.39
CA HIS A 36 5.42 4.20 -3.33
C HIS A 36 4.31 3.97 -4.36
N THR A 37 3.06 4.29 -3.99
CA THR A 37 1.90 4.17 -4.91
C THR A 37 2.06 5.04 -6.15
N GLU A 38 2.70 6.20 -6.01
CA GLU A 38 2.98 7.14 -7.10
C GLU A 38 3.91 6.58 -8.17
N ARG A 39 4.64 5.49 -7.88
CA ARG A 39 5.53 4.82 -8.84
C ARG A 39 4.80 3.80 -9.71
N PHE A 40 3.55 3.48 -9.41
CA PHE A 40 2.78 2.55 -10.24
C PHE A 40 2.32 3.23 -11.54
N LYS A 41 2.43 2.50 -12.65
CA LYS A 41 1.83 2.85 -13.95
C LYS A 41 1.24 1.59 -14.59
N PRO A 42 0.13 1.68 -15.34
CA PRO A 42 -0.35 0.57 -16.17
C PRO A 42 0.77 0.01 -17.05
N GLY A 43 0.97 -1.31 -17.01
CA GLY A 43 2.00 -2.01 -17.77
C GLY A 43 3.41 -2.01 -17.15
N LEU A 44 3.63 -1.42 -15.96
CA LEU A 44 4.97 -1.37 -15.35
C LEU A 44 5.45 -2.74 -14.80
N TYR A 45 4.57 -3.47 -14.12
CA TYR A 45 4.92 -4.71 -13.40
C TYR A 45 4.37 -5.97 -14.09
N GLN A 46 4.37 -6.00 -15.43
CA GLN A 46 3.78 -7.10 -16.21
C GLN A 46 4.38 -8.49 -15.93
N ASN A 47 5.63 -8.52 -15.48
CA ASN A 47 6.37 -9.74 -15.14
C ASN A 47 6.34 -10.10 -13.65
N VAL A 48 5.66 -9.31 -12.81
CA VAL A 48 5.52 -9.60 -11.37
C VAL A 48 4.06 -9.96 -11.10
N PRO A 49 3.78 -11.15 -10.54
CA PRO A 49 2.41 -11.54 -10.22
C PRO A 49 1.88 -10.67 -9.07
N GLY A 50 0.70 -10.07 -9.24
CA GLY A 50 0.04 -9.29 -8.20
C GLY A 50 -0.91 -8.22 -8.73
N GLN A 51 -1.59 -7.55 -7.80
CA GLN A 51 -2.39 -6.36 -8.06
C GLN A 51 -1.67 -5.17 -7.43
N PHE A 52 -1.15 -4.26 -8.26
CA PHE A 52 -0.32 -3.13 -7.80
C PHE A 52 -1.05 -1.78 -7.87
N ALA A 53 -2.21 -1.73 -8.53
CA ALA A 53 -3.00 -0.52 -8.61
C ALA A 53 -3.63 -0.22 -7.25
N MET A 54 -3.31 0.94 -6.68
CA MET A 54 -3.91 1.44 -5.44
C MET A 54 -4.55 2.81 -5.72
N PRO A 55 -5.89 2.92 -5.75
CA PRO A 55 -6.59 4.13 -6.19
C PRO A 55 -6.63 5.23 -5.10
N ILE A 56 -5.54 5.45 -4.35
CA ILE A 56 -5.53 6.40 -3.22
C ILE A 56 -5.67 7.86 -3.67
N PHE A 57 -5.14 8.21 -4.85
CA PHE A 57 -5.26 9.55 -5.40
C PHE A 57 -6.67 9.82 -5.92
N GLN A 58 -7.28 8.83 -6.59
CA GLN A 58 -8.67 8.93 -7.02
C GLN A 58 -9.60 9.03 -5.81
N GLY A 59 -9.43 8.19 -4.79
CA GLY A 59 -10.21 8.26 -3.56
C GLY A 59 -10.06 9.59 -2.81
N ALA A 60 -8.88 10.22 -2.86
CA ALA A 60 -8.70 11.56 -2.31
C ALA A 60 -9.46 12.62 -3.09
N VAL A 61 -9.48 12.55 -4.43
CA VAL A 61 -10.29 13.44 -5.28
C VAL A 61 -11.78 13.24 -5.00
N ASP A 62 -12.24 11.98 -4.99
CA ASP A 62 -13.65 11.62 -4.79
C ASP A 62 -14.19 12.06 -3.43
N TYR A 63 -13.34 12.10 -2.39
CA TYR A 63 -13.74 12.54 -1.05
C TYR A 63 -14.05 14.05 -0.98
N TYR A 64 -13.44 14.87 -1.84
CA TYR A 64 -13.61 16.33 -1.85
C TYR A 64 -14.47 16.87 -3.00
N ALA A 65 -14.84 16.01 -3.96
CA ALA A 65 -15.75 16.35 -5.07
C ALA A 65 -17.20 16.46 -4.59
#